data_AF-A0A202E304-F1
#
_entry.id   AF-A0A202E304-F1
#
_cell.length_a   1.000
_cell.length_b   1.000
_cell.length_c   1.000
_cell.angle_alpha   90.00
_cell.angle_beta   90.00
_cell.angle_gamma   90.00
#
_symmetry.space_group_name_H-M   'P 1'
#
loop_
_entity.id
_entity.type
_entity.pdbx_description
1 polymer ?
#
loop_
_entity_poly.entity_id
_entity_poly.type
_entity_poly.pdbx_seq_one_letter_code
_entity_poly.pdbx_strand_id
1 'polypeptide(L)'
;MQHKSWIILFLALIIFGLYSQTLDNPLVFDSSNILKFLNINDWGSVSFLDYRIFNHLSFYIVHQIFGDDLFWQRFFNVVLHISNCIFIYLLMIALLKYFSKNTIESIDHYIAFGVAILFGVHPVGVYATAYLIQRSILLAAGFSVLALLSWLRGCCENTNQAINKWSLLSLLCYYFAIHSKEHVVLLPLVVGVLIILSPINRKILFKNNIVYFSLSFIMALQVVFKLRSILTATIYEPTTQEMILGATQITQTSAIQPDLFMSIQNQSWMFFIYLKNMIFPYSQNLAIDLQYPFELKLISWPATLFFIIYVSIPFILFVLWRFIKLNKLIILSFMIPWVLFIAEFSVVRFTEQFVLYRSYSWMIGYPVFMFVLLKLLYDRIKNKKMVMGVLLVLLALLSWQQQKILPTFVNQLALWQDAVDKNEKKGLQSKRNFRMYSNLGASLMQDGQTTRAAMYLKKAISLNPEYVVPRHNLASIYLIKKDYHKAIAEFESALKINKDYPSTYYNLGLAYEAAGNLEEAVLSFEKMIEYEPNHFDALFQLGLINQKLKSYQASIKYYIKVLKQKPRSADIRLNIGYSYLYSGQKDVALKYFKEALLLKPHSKLIKKAIQIANEK
;
A
#
# COMPACT_ATOMS: atom_id res chain seq x y z
N MET A 1 -35.43 4.54 -19.88
CA MET A 1 -34.39 4.67 -18.83
C MET A 1 -34.76 3.96 -17.52
N GLN A 2 -36.04 3.85 -17.15
CA GLN A 2 -36.48 3.19 -15.89
C GLN A 2 -36.04 1.73 -15.69
N HIS A 3 -36.06 0.87 -16.73
CA HIS A 3 -35.56 -0.52 -16.60
C HIS A 3 -34.05 -0.64 -16.33
N LYS A 4 -33.28 0.45 -16.51
CA LYS A 4 -31.81 0.45 -16.36
C LYS A 4 -31.34 0.91 -14.99
N SER A 5 -32.17 1.64 -14.23
CA SER A 5 -31.81 2.14 -12.89
C SER A 5 -31.77 1.02 -11.84
N TRP A 6 -32.69 0.05 -11.92
CA TRP A 6 -32.72 -1.11 -11.01
C TRP A 6 -31.50 -2.02 -11.17
N ILE A 7 -30.98 -2.14 -12.39
CA ILE A 7 -29.77 -2.91 -12.69
C ILE A 7 -28.59 -2.33 -11.90
N ILE A 8 -28.40 -1.01 -11.96
CA ILE A 8 -27.30 -0.32 -11.24
C ILE A 8 -27.44 -0.50 -9.73
N LEU A 9 -28.66 -0.33 -9.19
CA LEU A 9 -28.93 -0.50 -7.77
C LEU A 9 -28.63 -1.94 -7.30
N PHE A 10 -29.05 -2.95 -8.08
CA PHE A 10 -28.85 -4.36 -7.73
C PHE A 10 -27.36 -4.74 -7.73
N LEU A 11 -26.58 -4.27 -8.71
CA LEU A 11 -25.13 -4.47 -8.72
C LEU A 11 -24.46 -3.78 -7.52
N ALA A 12 -24.89 -2.58 -7.17
CA ALA A 12 -24.37 -1.88 -6.00
C ALA A 12 -24.64 -2.67 -4.71
N LEU A 13 -25.86 -3.19 -4.53
CA LEU A 13 -26.24 -3.99 -3.35
C LEU A 13 -25.45 -5.29 -3.25
N ILE A 14 -25.27 -6.04 -4.35
CA ILE A 14 -24.49 -7.29 -4.36
C ILE A 14 -23.04 -7.01 -3.95
N ILE A 15 -22.40 -6.03 -4.58
CA ILE A 15 -20.99 -5.73 -4.31
C ILE A 15 -20.83 -5.20 -2.89
N PHE A 16 -21.72 -4.30 -2.45
CA PHE A 16 -21.70 -3.78 -1.09
C PHE A 16 -21.82 -4.90 -0.05
N GLY A 17 -22.79 -5.82 -0.21
CA GLY A 17 -22.99 -6.94 0.71
C GLY A 17 -21.79 -7.86 0.87
N LEU A 18 -20.93 -7.97 -0.16
CA LEU A 18 -19.70 -8.77 -0.10
C LEU A 18 -18.57 -8.07 0.66
N TYR A 19 -18.48 -6.74 0.58
CA TYR A 19 -17.41 -5.96 1.19
C TYR A 19 -17.77 -5.37 2.56
N SER A 20 -19.06 -5.33 2.91
CA SER A 20 -19.57 -4.75 4.16
C SER A 20 -18.90 -5.31 5.41
N GLN A 21 -18.53 -6.59 5.40
CA GLN A 21 -17.83 -7.27 6.49
C GLN A 21 -16.41 -6.75 6.78
N THR A 22 -15.86 -5.87 5.94
CA THR A 22 -14.51 -5.30 6.12
C THR A 22 -14.52 -3.82 6.51
N LEU A 23 -15.69 -3.22 6.67
CA LEU A 23 -15.83 -1.77 6.90
C LEU A 23 -15.26 -1.32 8.25
N ASP A 24 -15.29 -2.17 9.28
CA ASP A 24 -14.80 -1.83 10.62
C ASP A 24 -13.36 -2.31 10.88
N ASN A 25 -12.66 -2.81 9.85
CA ASN A 25 -11.33 -3.36 10.05
C ASN A 25 -10.29 -2.27 10.40
N PRO A 26 -9.37 -2.52 11.35
CA PRO A 26 -8.30 -1.60 11.72
C PRO A 26 -7.30 -1.34 10.57
N LEU A 27 -6.46 -0.32 10.73
CA LEU A 27 -5.37 -0.04 9.79
C LEU A 27 -4.33 -1.18 9.79
N VAL A 28 -3.84 -1.53 8.61
CA VAL A 28 -2.80 -2.55 8.42
C VAL A 28 -1.52 -1.92 7.85
N PHE A 29 -0.34 -2.47 8.20
CA PHE A 29 1.03 -2.06 7.83
C PHE A 29 1.18 -0.67 7.17
N ASP A 30 0.92 -0.52 5.86
CA ASP A 30 1.12 0.76 5.13
C ASP A 30 0.00 1.81 5.27
N SER A 31 -1.10 1.46 5.93
CA SER A 31 -2.27 2.34 6.10
C SER A 31 -2.10 3.32 7.27
N SER A 32 -1.15 3.09 8.17
CA SER A 32 -0.83 4.00 9.29
C SER A 32 -0.38 5.39 8.81
N ASN A 33 0.28 5.45 7.66
CA ASN A 33 0.68 6.71 7.03
C ASN A 33 -0.50 7.58 6.61
N ILE A 34 -1.72 7.03 6.53
CA ILE A 34 -2.93 7.80 6.22
C ILE A 34 -3.18 8.89 7.27
N LEU A 35 -2.94 8.57 8.55
CA LEU A 35 -3.13 9.50 9.66
C LEU A 35 -2.27 10.77 9.51
N LYS A 36 -1.10 10.66 8.89
CA LYS A 36 -0.25 11.83 8.60
C LYS A 36 -0.92 12.81 7.64
N PHE A 37 -1.68 12.31 6.65
CA PHE A 37 -2.38 13.16 5.68
C PHE A 37 -3.61 13.84 6.26
N LEU A 38 -4.25 13.21 7.25
CA LEU A 38 -5.42 13.80 7.92
C LEU A 38 -5.03 15.01 8.79
N ASN A 39 -3.81 15.00 9.33
CA ASN A 39 -3.27 16.04 10.23
C ASN A 39 -2.46 17.14 9.51
N ILE A 40 -2.55 17.27 8.19
CA ILE A 40 -1.88 18.36 7.47
C ILE A 40 -2.64 19.66 7.77
N ASN A 41 -2.13 20.44 8.71
CA ASN A 41 -2.68 21.75 9.08
C ASN A 41 -2.51 22.81 7.97
N ASP A 42 -1.76 22.51 6.90
CA ASP A 42 -1.39 23.48 5.87
C ASP A 42 -1.63 22.97 4.44
N TRP A 43 -2.88 22.59 4.14
CA TRP A 43 -3.33 22.28 2.77
C TRP A 43 -3.12 23.45 1.79
N GLY A 44 -2.91 24.68 2.28
CA GLY A 44 -2.61 25.86 1.47
C GLY A 44 -1.27 25.78 0.71
N SER A 45 -0.35 24.91 1.14
CA SER A 45 0.95 24.70 0.51
C SER A 45 0.97 23.60 -0.57
N VAL A 46 -0.14 22.85 -0.72
CA VAL A 46 -0.19 21.66 -1.56
C VAL A 46 -0.60 22.02 -2.99
N SER A 47 0.23 21.64 -3.98
CA SER A 47 -0.03 21.91 -5.39
C SER A 47 -0.95 20.84 -6.00
N PHE A 48 -1.87 21.25 -6.90
CA PHE A 48 -2.64 20.31 -7.74
C PHE A 48 -1.78 19.44 -8.65
N LEU A 49 -0.50 19.80 -8.83
CA LEU A 49 0.45 19.02 -9.60
C LEU A 49 1.17 17.98 -8.74
N ASP A 50 0.94 17.94 -7.43
CA ASP A 50 1.65 17.05 -6.52
C ASP A 50 1.28 15.60 -6.71
N TYR A 51 2.24 14.74 -6.36
CA TYR A 51 2.12 13.30 -6.52
C TYR A 51 1.01 12.77 -5.61
N ARG A 52 0.10 11.95 -6.17
CA ARG A 52 -1.05 11.35 -5.47
C ARG A 52 -2.00 12.34 -4.79
N ILE A 53 -2.02 13.60 -5.23
CA ILE A 53 -2.85 14.65 -4.62
C ILE A 53 -4.32 14.26 -4.48
N PHE A 54 -4.92 13.66 -5.52
CA PHE A 54 -6.33 13.26 -5.49
C PHE A 54 -6.61 12.14 -4.49
N ASN A 55 -5.65 11.23 -4.30
CA ASN A 55 -5.76 10.23 -3.26
C ASN A 55 -5.77 10.90 -1.88
N HIS A 56 -4.83 11.82 -1.60
CA HIS A 56 -4.77 12.53 -0.32
C HIS A 56 -6.01 13.40 -0.06
N LEU A 57 -6.44 14.19 -1.05
CA LEU A 57 -7.65 15.01 -0.97
C LEU A 57 -8.88 14.14 -0.67
N SER A 58 -9.00 12.96 -1.29
CA SER A 58 -10.14 12.09 -1.02
C SER A 58 -10.19 11.58 0.43
N PHE A 59 -9.03 11.28 1.05
CA PHE A 59 -8.98 10.92 2.48
C PHE A 59 -9.41 12.07 3.37
N TYR A 60 -8.89 13.25 3.07
CA TYR A 60 -9.21 14.47 3.79
C TYR A 60 -10.69 14.85 3.68
N ILE A 61 -11.26 14.85 2.48
CA ILE A 61 -12.68 15.19 2.25
C ILE A 61 -13.60 14.24 3.03
N VAL A 62 -13.34 12.93 2.99
CA VAL A 62 -14.14 11.96 3.74
C VAL A 62 -14.02 12.21 5.24
N HIS A 63 -12.81 12.53 5.73
CA HIS A 63 -12.59 12.85 7.14
C HIS A 63 -13.31 14.15 7.57
N GLN A 64 -13.28 15.19 6.75
CA GLN A 64 -13.97 16.45 7.03
C GLN A 64 -15.50 16.29 7.06
N ILE A 65 -16.06 15.43 6.21
CA ILE A 65 -17.51 15.23 6.12
C ILE A 65 -18.01 14.27 7.21
N PHE A 66 -17.27 13.20 7.49
CA PHE A 66 -17.75 12.07 8.30
C PHE A 66 -16.95 11.79 9.59
N GLY A 67 -15.86 12.52 9.85
CA GLY A 67 -15.02 12.38 11.03
C GLY A 67 -13.89 11.35 10.93
N ASP A 68 -13.38 10.92 12.09
CA ASP A 68 -12.21 10.03 12.21
C ASP A 68 -12.50 8.54 12.01
N ASP A 69 -13.77 8.17 11.88
CA ASP A 69 -14.15 6.77 11.78
C ASP A 69 -13.65 6.13 10.47
N LEU A 70 -12.85 5.06 10.61
CA LEU A 70 -12.31 4.29 9.50
C LEU A 70 -13.40 3.63 8.65
N PHE A 71 -14.58 3.40 9.25
CA PHE A 71 -15.77 2.92 8.53
C PHE A 71 -16.02 3.73 7.26
N TRP A 72 -16.06 5.05 7.37
CA TRP A 72 -16.38 5.93 6.25
C TRP A 72 -15.30 5.94 5.18
N GLN A 73 -14.04 5.81 5.60
CA GLN A 73 -12.92 5.71 4.66
C GLN A 73 -12.99 4.41 3.83
N ARG A 74 -13.36 3.30 4.45
CA ARG A 74 -13.52 2.00 3.75
C ARG A 74 -14.80 1.95 2.93
N PHE A 75 -15.88 2.50 3.46
CA PHE A 75 -17.15 2.66 2.74
C PHE A 75 -16.92 3.41 1.43
N PHE A 76 -16.15 4.51 1.46
CA PHE A 76 -15.80 5.26 0.26
C PHE A 76 -15.02 4.42 -0.77
N ASN A 77 -14.09 3.56 -0.34
CA ASN A 77 -13.41 2.61 -1.25
C ASN A 77 -14.40 1.64 -1.91
N VAL A 78 -15.38 1.13 -1.15
CA VAL A 78 -16.42 0.25 -1.70
C VAL A 78 -17.29 1.00 -2.72
N VAL A 79 -17.65 2.25 -2.45
CA VAL A 79 -18.37 3.12 -3.39
C VAL A 79 -17.57 3.35 -4.68
N LEU A 80 -16.26 3.60 -4.58
CA LEU A 80 -15.38 3.74 -5.74
C LEU A 80 -15.32 2.43 -6.56
N HIS A 81 -15.27 1.28 -5.90
CA HIS A 81 -15.28 -0.03 -6.57
C HIS A 81 -16.59 -0.30 -7.30
N ILE A 82 -17.73 -0.02 -6.66
CA ILE A 82 -19.06 -0.09 -7.28
C ILE A 82 -19.12 0.84 -8.50
N SER A 83 -18.62 2.08 -8.36
CA SER A 83 -18.55 3.04 -9.47
C SER A 83 -17.73 2.49 -10.65
N ASN A 84 -16.58 1.85 -10.37
CA ASN A 84 -15.75 1.21 -11.39
C ASN A 84 -16.50 0.09 -12.12
N CYS A 85 -17.28 -0.71 -11.41
CA CYS A 85 -18.11 -1.76 -12.02
C CYS A 85 -19.18 -1.15 -12.95
N ILE A 86 -19.82 -0.05 -12.54
CA ILE A 86 -20.77 0.68 -13.38
C ILE A 86 -20.08 1.25 -14.62
N PHE A 87 -18.90 1.85 -14.47
CA PHE A 87 -18.14 2.38 -15.61
C PHE A 87 -17.72 1.28 -16.57
N ILE A 88 -17.34 0.09 -16.07
CA ILE A 88 -17.03 -1.08 -16.92
C ILE A 88 -18.26 -1.56 -17.68
N TYR A 89 -19.42 -1.64 -17.03
CA TYR A 89 -20.68 -1.92 -17.71
C TYR A 89 -20.92 -0.94 -18.87
N LEU A 90 -20.78 0.37 -18.61
CA LEU A 90 -20.93 1.40 -19.64
C LEU A 90 -19.89 1.26 -20.75
N LEU A 91 -18.64 0.92 -20.41
CA LEU A 91 -17.54 0.77 -21.36
C LEU A 91 -17.83 -0.36 -22.35
N MET A 92 -18.32 -1.51 -21.87
CA MET A 92 -18.66 -2.63 -22.74
C MET A 92 -19.78 -2.27 -23.74
N ILE A 93 -20.81 -1.57 -23.27
CA ILE A 93 -21.90 -1.09 -24.13
C ILE A 93 -21.39 -0.06 -25.15
N ALA A 94 -20.52 0.87 -24.74
CA ALA A 94 -19.92 1.86 -25.64
C ALA A 94 -19.01 1.20 -26.70
N LEU A 95 -18.18 0.23 -26.31
CA LEU A 95 -17.33 -0.53 -27.22
C LEU A 95 -18.16 -1.34 -28.22
N LEU A 96 -19.22 -2.00 -27.77
CA LEU A 96 -20.11 -2.73 -28.67
C LEU A 96 -20.76 -1.79 -29.68
N LYS A 97 -21.32 -0.66 -29.23
CA LYS A 97 -21.91 0.35 -30.12
C LYS A 97 -20.90 0.84 -31.16
N TYR A 98 -19.66 1.09 -30.72
CA TYR A 98 -18.60 1.60 -31.56
C TYR A 98 -18.17 0.61 -32.65
N PHE A 99 -18.00 -0.67 -32.32
CA PHE A 99 -17.49 -1.68 -33.26
C PHE A 99 -18.58 -2.41 -34.06
N SER A 100 -19.77 -2.60 -33.48
CA SER A 100 -20.84 -3.42 -34.08
C SER A 100 -21.71 -2.63 -35.06
N LYS A 101 -21.86 -1.30 -34.89
CA LYS A 101 -22.83 -0.44 -35.62
C LYS A 101 -24.31 -0.89 -35.58
N ASN A 102 -24.61 -2.08 -35.04
CA ASN A 102 -25.95 -2.60 -34.84
C ASN A 102 -26.63 -2.00 -33.61
N THR A 103 -27.95 -2.12 -33.56
CA THR A 103 -28.76 -1.83 -32.38
C THR A 103 -28.32 -2.71 -31.21
N ILE A 104 -28.19 -2.11 -30.02
CA ILE A 104 -27.83 -2.81 -28.80
C ILE A 104 -29.07 -3.56 -28.31
N GLU A 105 -28.97 -4.87 -28.19
CA GLU A 105 -30.09 -5.71 -27.76
C GLU A 105 -30.21 -5.73 -26.23
N SER A 106 -31.36 -6.18 -25.72
CA SER A 106 -31.55 -6.36 -24.27
C SER A 106 -30.55 -7.36 -23.69
N ILE A 107 -30.22 -8.42 -24.43
CA ILE A 107 -29.25 -9.44 -24.01
C ILE A 107 -27.84 -8.87 -23.81
N ASP A 108 -27.42 -7.91 -24.63
CA ASP A 108 -26.12 -7.25 -24.49
C ASP A 108 -26.02 -6.54 -23.14
N HIS A 109 -27.11 -5.93 -22.69
CA HIS A 109 -27.18 -5.31 -21.37
C HIS A 109 -27.10 -6.33 -20.23
N TYR A 110 -27.75 -7.49 -20.36
CA TYR A 110 -27.68 -8.55 -19.33
C TYR A 110 -26.30 -9.20 -19.25
N ILE A 111 -25.65 -9.47 -20.39
CA ILE A 111 -24.28 -10.01 -20.42
C ILE A 111 -23.30 -8.98 -19.86
N ALA A 112 -23.37 -7.73 -20.32
CA ALA A 112 -22.52 -6.65 -19.79
C ALA A 112 -22.73 -6.46 -18.27
N PHE A 113 -23.98 -6.56 -17.80
CA PHE A 113 -24.28 -6.49 -16.38
C PHE A 113 -23.63 -7.62 -15.59
N GLY A 114 -23.81 -8.87 -16.04
CA GLY A 114 -23.19 -10.03 -15.41
C GLY A 114 -21.67 -9.94 -15.35
N VAL A 115 -21.05 -9.43 -16.42
CA VAL A 115 -19.60 -9.23 -16.48
C VAL A 115 -19.13 -8.11 -15.56
N ALA A 116 -19.90 -7.03 -15.40
CA ALA A 116 -19.59 -6.00 -14.43
C ALA A 116 -19.65 -6.54 -12.99
N ILE A 117 -20.58 -7.45 -12.68
CA ILE A 117 -20.59 -8.16 -11.40
C ILE A 117 -19.36 -9.09 -11.31
N LEU A 118 -19.01 -9.86 -12.36
CA LEU A 118 -17.79 -10.70 -12.37
C LEU A 118 -16.54 -9.89 -12.01
N PHE A 119 -16.41 -8.68 -12.55
CA PHE A 119 -15.33 -7.76 -12.19
C PHE A 119 -15.43 -7.31 -10.72
N GLY A 120 -16.63 -6.96 -10.25
CA GLY A 120 -16.89 -6.53 -8.87
C GLY A 120 -16.56 -7.58 -7.82
N VAL A 121 -16.86 -8.86 -8.11
CA VAL A 121 -16.58 -10.01 -7.22
C VAL A 121 -15.22 -10.65 -7.48
N HIS A 122 -14.43 -10.10 -8.41
CA HIS A 122 -13.14 -10.69 -8.75
C HIS A 122 -12.19 -10.63 -7.54
N PRO A 123 -11.51 -11.74 -7.16
CA PRO A 123 -10.70 -11.80 -5.94
C PRO A 123 -9.54 -10.79 -5.89
N VAL A 124 -8.97 -10.42 -7.04
CA VAL A 124 -7.96 -9.34 -7.13
C VAL A 124 -8.52 -8.00 -6.64
N GLY A 125 -9.82 -7.75 -6.85
CA GLY A 125 -10.51 -6.54 -6.40
C GLY A 125 -10.42 -6.32 -4.90
N VAL A 126 -10.33 -7.39 -4.10
CA VAL A 126 -10.19 -7.31 -2.64
C VAL A 126 -8.96 -6.50 -2.23
N TYR A 127 -7.84 -6.68 -2.92
CA TYR A 127 -6.62 -5.94 -2.60
C TYR A 127 -6.67 -4.46 -3.02
N ALA A 128 -7.57 -4.09 -3.93
CA ALA A 128 -7.81 -2.69 -4.29
C ALA A 128 -8.79 -2.02 -3.32
N THR A 129 -9.72 -2.77 -2.75
CA THR A 129 -10.83 -2.24 -1.93
C THR A 129 -10.60 -2.34 -0.43
N ALA A 130 -10.31 -3.54 0.08
CA ALA A 130 -10.13 -3.80 1.50
C ALA A 130 -8.80 -3.26 2.03
N TYR A 131 -7.81 -3.10 1.16
CA TYR A 131 -6.56 -2.44 1.52
C TYR A 131 -6.70 -0.92 1.36
N LEU A 132 -6.99 -0.24 2.47
CA LEU A 132 -7.45 1.16 2.46
C LEU A 132 -6.54 2.10 1.64
N ILE A 133 -5.21 1.99 1.78
CA ILE A 133 -4.23 2.83 1.08
C ILE A 133 -4.27 2.68 -0.45
N GLN A 134 -4.84 1.60 -0.97
CA GLN A 134 -5.00 1.36 -2.41
C GLN A 134 -6.16 2.13 -3.04
N ARG A 135 -6.80 3.05 -2.32
CA ARG A 135 -7.75 4.01 -2.91
C ARG A 135 -7.20 4.68 -4.19
N SER A 136 -5.90 4.97 -4.22
CA SER A 136 -5.19 5.46 -5.40
C SER A 136 -5.42 4.62 -6.67
N ILE A 137 -5.43 3.28 -6.57
CA ILE A 137 -5.66 2.40 -7.73
C ILE A 137 -7.12 2.37 -8.15
N LEU A 138 -8.06 2.47 -7.20
CA LEU A 138 -9.49 2.56 -7.49
C LEU A 138 -9.83 3.84 -8.26
N LEU A 139 -9.29 4.99 -7.81
CA LEU A 139 -9.44 6.27 -8.49
C LEU A 139 -8.81 6.23 -9.88
N ALA A 140 -7.56 5.76 -9.98
CA ALA A 140 -6.86 5.68 -11.27
C ALA A 140 -7.59 4.79 -12.28
N ALA A 141 -8.07 3.62 -11.86
CA ALA A 141 -8.86 2.73 -12.71
C ALA A 141 -10.17 3.37 -13.16
N GLY A 142 -10.92 3.99 -12.24
CA GLY A 142 -12.19 4.63 -12.56
C GLY A 142 -12.05 5.77 -13.56
N PHE A 143 -11.10 6.68 -13.30
CA PHE A 143 -10.81 7.76 -14.23
C PHE A 143 -10.24 7.26 -15.57
N SER A 144 -9.51 6.14 -15.59
CA SER A 144 -9.05 5.52 -16.84
C SER A 144 -10.23 5.02 -17.68
N VAL A 145 -11.19 4.33 -17.06
CA VAL A 145 -12.40 3.88 -17.76
C VAL A 145 -13.23 5.07 -18.25
N LEU A 146 -13.37 6.12 -17.44
CA LEU A 146 -14.06 7.36 -17.83
C LEU A 146 -13.37 8.08 -19.00
N ALA A 147 -12.04 8.09 -19.04
CA ALA A 147 -11.28 8.65 -20.14
C ALA A 147 -11.55 7.90 -21.45
N LEU A 148 -11.53 6.57 -21.41
CA LEU A 148 -11.85 5.71 -22.57
C LEU A 148 -13.32 5.88 -23.00
N LEU A 149 -14.26 5.92 -22.06
CA LEU A 149 -15.69 6.16 -22.31
C LEU A 149 -15.94 7.50 -22.98
N SER A 150 -15.33 8.56 -22.47
CA SER A 150 -15.45 9.91 -23.02
C SER A 150 -14.96 9.91 -24.46
N TRP A 151 -13.76 9.37 -24.72
CA TRP A 151 -13.21 9.30 -26.07
C TRP A 151 -14.09 8.49 -27.04
N LEU A 152 -14.58 7.31 -26.62
CA LEU A 152 -15.48 6.48 -27.41
C LEU A 152 -16.78 7.19 -27.75
N ARG A 153 -17.31 8.00 -26.82
CA ARG A 153 -18.54 8.76 -27.04
C ARG A 153 -18.38 9.79 -28.15
N GLY A 154 -17.27 10.53 -28.17
CA GLY A 154 -16.95 11.46 -29.26
C GLY A 154 -16.85 10.76 -30.61
N CYS A 155 -16.25 9.56 -30.63
CA CYS A 155 -16.16 8.78 -31.85
C CYS A 155 -17.51 8.23 -32.33
N CYS A 156 -18.43 7.90 -31.41
CA CYS A 156 -19.79 7.46 -31.77
C CYS A 156 -20.66 8.60 -32.32
N GLU A 157 -20.47 9.84 -31.86
CA GLU A 157 -21.16 11.03 -32.38
C GLU A 157 -20.61 11.47 -33.75
N ASN A 158 -19.37 11.12 -34.07
CA ASN A 158 -18.75 11.19 -35.40
C ASN A 158 -18.79 12.58 -36.07
N THR A 159 -18.75 13.66 -35.28
CA THR A 159 -18.51 15.04 -35.76
C THR A 159 -17.20 15.58 -35.19
N ASN A 160 -16.50 16.45 -35.93
CA ASN A 160 -15.24 17.03 -35.45
C ASN A 160 -15.40 17.77 -34.12
N GLN A 161 -16.50 18.50 -33.96
CA GLN A 161 -16.81 19.22 -32.73
C GLN A 161 -17.04 18.27 -31.55
N ALA A 162 -17.80 17.18 -31.76
CA ALA A 162 -18.00 16.17 -30.72
C ALA A 162 -16.69 15.48 -30.35
N ILE A 163 -15.91 15.03 -31.35
CA ILE A 163 -14.62 14.38 -31.11
C ILE A 163 -13.72 15.29 -30.26
N ASN A 164 -13.60 16.57 -30.61
CA ASN A 164 -12.75 17.51 -29.85
C ASN A 164 -13.26 17.72 -28.41
N LYS A 165 -14.57 17.93 -28.24
CA LYS A 165 -15.19 18.13 -26.91
C LYS A 165 -14.96 16.92 -26.00
N TRP A 166 -15.22 15.73 -26.52
CA TRP A 166 -15.10 14.49 -25.76
C TRP A 166 -13.65 14.06 -25.54
N SER A 167 -12.73 14.38 -26.46
CA SER A 167 -11.29 14.21 -26.26
C SER A 167 -10.75 15.16 -25.18
N LEU A 168 -11.29 16.38 -25.04
CA LEU A 168 -10.96 17.28 -23.92
C LEU A 168 -11.39 16.68 -22.57
N LEU A 169 -12.60 16.14 -22.50
CA LEU A 169 -13.06 15.44 -21.29
C LEU A 169 -12.22 14.20 -21.00
N SER A 170 -11.84 13.45 -22.05
CA SER A 170 -10.93 12.30 -21.93
C SER A 170 -9.56 12.71 -21.37
N LEU A 171 -9.00 13.84 -21.80
CA LEU A 171 -7.76 14.42 -21.24
C LEU A 171 -7.92 14.78 -19.77
N LEU A 172 -9.04 15.40 -19.40
CA LEU A 172 -9.31 15.78 -18.02
C LEU A 172 -9.41 14.53 -17.12
N CYS A 173 -10.12 13.49 -17.57
CA CYS A 173 -10.15 12.21 -16.86
C CYS A 173 -8.77 11.56 -16.78
N TYR A 174 -7.98 11.59 -17.86
CA TYR A 174 -6.61 11.08 -17.85
C TYR A 174 -5.72 11.83 -16.85
N TYR A 175 -5.84 13.16 -16.74
CA TYR A 175 -5.15 13.96 -15.74
C TYR A 175 -5.47 13.47 -14.32
N PHE A 176 -6.75 13.28 -13.98
CA PHE A 176 -7.12 12.72 -12.69
C PHE A 176 -6.59 11.29 -12.48
N ALA A 177 -6.58 10.48 -13.54
CA ALA A 177 -6.11 9.11 -13.48
C ALA A 177 -4.60 9.03 -13.15
N ILE A 178 -3.76 9.73 -13.92
CA ILE A 178 -2.30 9.69 -13.76
C ILE A 178 -1.84 10.34 -12.45
N HIS A 179 -2.53 11.38 -11.98
CA HIS A 179 -2.26 12.01 -10.68
C HIS A 179 -2.84 11.24 -9.49
N SER A 180 -3.72 10.25 -9.73
CA SER A 180 -4.12 9.28 -8.70
C SER A 180 -3.10 8.16 -8.59
N LYS A 181 -2.60 7.65 -9.72
CA LYS A 181 -1.56 6.61 -9.78
C LYS A 181 -0.77 6.66 -11.09
N GLU A 182 0.55 6.62 -11.00
CA GLU A 182 1.49 6.67 -12.12
C GLU A 182 1.40 5.48 -13.11
N HIS A 183 0.91 4.32 -12.66
CA HIS A 183 0.84 3.09 -13.47
C HIS A 183 -0.07 3.21 -14.71
N VAL A 184 -0.90 4.26 -14.82
CA VAL A 184 -1.77 4.48 -15.98
C VAL A 184 -1.21 5.51 -16.98
N VAL A 185 0.07 5.88 -16.86
CA VAL A 185 0.75 6.83 -17.76
C VAL A 185 0.68 6.43 -19.25
N LEU A 186 0.52 5.13 -19.55
CA LEU A 186 0.40 4.64 -20.93
C LEU A 186 -1.06 4.49 -21.42
N LEU A 187 -2.05 4.95 -20.66
CA LEU A 187 -3.45 4.94 -21.10
C LEU A 187 -3.69 5.58 -22.48
N PRO A 188 -3.04 6.70 -22.87
CA PRO A 188 -3.20 7.26 -24.20
C PRO A 188 -2.83 6.29 -25.33
N LEU A 189 -1.87 5.38 -25.11
CA LEU A 189 -1.52 4.35 -26.11
C LEU A 189 -2.66 3.34 -26.32
N VAL A 190 -3.51 3.10 -25.31
CA VAL A 190 -4.75 2.30 -25.47
C VAL A 190 -5.72 3.00 -26.43
N VAL A 191 -5.82 4.33 -26.38
CA VAL A 191 -6.58 5.12 -27.38
C VAL A 191 -5.94 4.98 -28.77
N GLY A 192 -4.61 4.96 -28.87
CA GLY A 192 -3.91 4.64 -30.11
C GLY A 192 -4.31 3.28 -30.69
N VAL A 193 -4.36 2.23 -29.86
CA VAL A 193 -4.85 0.90 -30.26
C VAL A 193 -6.30 0.94 -30.74
N LEU A 194 -7.18 1.67 -30.04
CA LEU A 194 -8.57 1.86 -30.44
C LEU A 194 -8.69 2.54 -31.81
N ILE A 195 -7.86 3.55 -32.10
CA ILE A 195 -7.80 4.20 -33.43
C ILE A 195 -7.36 3.21 -34.51
N ILE A 196 -6.35 2.37 -34.25
CA ILE A 196 -5.87 1.36 -35.20
C ILE A 196 -6.98 0.36 -35.55
N LEU A 197 -7.71 -0.11 -34.54
CA LEU A 197 -8.80 -1.07 -34.71
C LEU A 197 -10.09 -0.44 -35.24
N SER A 198 -10.21 0.90 -35.16
CA SER A 198 -11.41 1.67 -35.47
C SER A 198 -12.07 1.29 -36.81
N PRO A 199 -13.42 1.25 -36.87
CA PRO A 199 -14.16 1.18 -38.13
C PRO A 199 -14.29 2.54 -38.85
N ILE A 200 -13.88 3.65 -38.22
CA ILE A 200 -13.88 5.00 -38.80
C ILE A 200 -12.55 5.22 -39.54
N ASN A 201 -12.50 6.17 -40.48
CA ASN A 201 -11.27 6.53 -41.19
C ASN A 201 -10.17 6.97 -40.20
N ARG A 202 -9.11 6.16 -40.13
CA ARG A 202 -7.98 6.35 -39.21
C ARG A 202 -7.27 7.69 -39.40
N LYS A 203 -7.12 8.16 -40.65
CA LYS A 203 -6.44 9.44 -40.93
C LYS A 203 -7.18 10.62 -40.28
N ILE A 204 -8.52 10.58 -40.31
CA ILE A 204 -9.37 11.61 -39.69
C ILE A 204 -9.23 11.54 -38.17
N LEU A 205 -9.32 10.34 -37.58
CA LEU A 205 -9.19 10.16 -36.14
C LEU A 205 -7.81 10.59 -35.62
N PHE A 206 -6.72 10.23 -36.31
CA PHE A 206 -5.37 10.65 -35.92
C PHE A 206 -5.22 12.18 -35.99
N LYS A 207 -5.69 12.81 -37.08
CA LYS A 207 -5.64 14.28 -37.23
C LYS A 207 -6.38 14.98 -36.09
N ASN A 208 -7.59 14.51 -35.76
CA ASN A 208 -8.42 15.13 -34.72
C ASN A 208 -7.91 14.88 -33.29
N ASN A 209 -7.06 13.86 -33.08
CA ASN A 209 -6.53 13.52 -31.75
C ASN A 209 -5.05 13.90 -31.57
N ILE A 210 -4.45 14.66 -32.49
CA ILE A 210 -3.03 15.05 -32.35
C ILE A 210 -2.80 15.88 -31.07
N VAL A 211 -3.69 16.84 -30.80
CA VAL A 211 -3.65 17.66 -29.58
C VAL A 211 -3.85 16.81 -28.33
N TYR A 212 -4.74 15.81 -28.40
CA TYR A 212 -4.93 14.83 -27.33
C TYR A 212 -3.61 14.12 -26.99
N PHE A 213 -2.94 13.53 -27.99
CA PHE A 213 -1.67 12.83 -27.77
C PHE A 213 -0.56 13.77 -27.27
N SER A 214 -0.44 14.97 -27.82
CA SER A 214 0.57 15.96 -27.40
C SER A 214 0.38 16.38 -25.94
N LEU A 215 -0.84 16.73 -25.54
CA LEU A 215 -1.12 17.13 -24.15
C LEU A 215 -0.97 15.96 -23.17
N SER A 216 -1.46 14.77 -23.54
CA SER A 216 -1.26 13.56 -22.75
C SER A 216 0.23 13.23 -22.55
N PHE A 217 1.06 13.44 -23.57
CA PHE A 217 2.50 13.23 -23.49
C PHE A 217 3.17 14.23 -22.54
N ILE A 218 2.79 15.50 -22.58
CA ILE A 218 3.28 16.52 -21.64
C ILE A 218 2.91 16.16 -20.19
N MET A 219 1.66 15.75 -19.94
CA MET A 219 1.21 15.30 -18.61
C MET A 219 1.99 14.05 -18.14
N ALA A 220 2.22 13.10 -19.05
CA ALA A 220 3.01 11.90 -18.77
C ALA A 220 4.44 12.27 -18.36
N LEU A 221 5.11 13.13 -19.14
CA LEU A 221 6.46 13.61 -18.83
C LEU A 221 6.50 14.32 -17.47
N GLN A 222 5.53 15.17 -17.17
CA GLN A 222 5.47 15.87 -15.88
C GLN A 222 5.46 14.90 -14.70
N VAL A 223 4.64 13.85 -14.76
CA VAL A 223 4.54 12.85 -13.69
C VAL A 223 5.84 12.03 -13.59
N VAL A 224 6.40 11.61 -14.73
CA VAL A 224 7.68 10.89 -14.78
C VAL A 224 8.83 11.74 -14.22
N PHE A 225 8.91 13.04 -14.54
CA PHE A 225 9.93 13.94 -14.02
C PHE A 225 9.75 14.30 -12.54
N LYS A 226 8.51 14.47 -12.05
CA LYS A 226 8.27 14.67 -10.60
C LYS A 226 8.66 13.43 -9.79
N LEU A 227 8.50 12.26 -10.38
CA LEU A 227 9.05 11.01 -9.87
C LEU A 227 10.56 10.92 -10.15
N ARG A 228 11.34 12.00 -9.99
CA ARG A 228 12.80 12.10 -10.26
C ARG A 228 13.62 10.92 -9.70
N SER A 229 13.08 10.21 -8.70
CA SER A 229 13.57 8.95 -8.13
C SER A 229 13.45 7.70 -9.02
N ILE A 230 12.60 7.71 -10.05
CA ILE A 230 12.45 6.64 -11.05
C ILE A 230 13.59 6.67 -12.07
N LEU A 231 14.06 7.86 -12.45
CA LEU A 231 15.23 8.02 -13.33
C LEU A 231 16.56 7.86 -12.57
N THR A 232 16.60 8.16 -11.27
CA THR A 232 17.81 8.06 -10.43
C THR A 232 17.84 6.83 -9.53
N ALA A 233 16.85 5.93 -9.63
CA ALA A 233 16.69 4.76 -8.76
C ALA A 233 16.69 5.06 -7.25
N THR A 234 16.34 6.28 -6.81
CA THR A 234 16.19 6.57 -5.38
C THR A 234 14.88 6.04 -4.85
N ILE A 235 14.86 5.74 -3.54
CA ILE A 235 13.97 4.80 -2.85
C ILE A 235 12.63 5.47 -2.46
N TYR A 236 11.50 4.74 -2.47
CA TYR A 236 10.13 5.28 -2.27
C TYR A 236 9.49 4.84 -0.96
N GLU A 237 9.72 3.62 -0.45
CA GLU A 237 9.28 3.36 0.91
C GLU A 237 10.24 4.05 1.89
N PRO A 238 9.75 4.87 2.82
CA PRO A 238 10.60 5.42 3.87
C PRO A 238 11.31 4.33 4.68
N THR A 239 10.68 3.15 4.82
CA THR A 239 11.29 1.95 5.42
C THR A 239 12.35 1.31 4.54
N THR A 240 12.29 1.47 3.20
CA THR A 240 13.35 0.96 2.33
C THR A 240 14.66 1.75 2.42
N GLN A 241 14.66 2.97 2.97
CA GLN A 241 15.89 3.68 3.25
C GLN A 241 16.66 2.97 4.38
N GLU A 242 15.97 2.49 5.42
CA GLU A 242 16.54 1.57 6.43
C GLU A 242 16.87 0.18 5.84
N MET A 243 16.05 -0.35 4.92
CA MET A 243 16.33 -1.66 4.27
C MET A 243 17.52 -1.61 3.31
N ILE A 244 17.81 -0.47 2.69
CA ILE A 244 18.90 -0.30 1.72
C ILE A 244 20.15 0.26 2.38
N LEU A 245 20.07 1.09 3.42
CA LEU A 245 21.27 1.49 4.18
C LEU A 245 21.98 0.26 4.76
N GLY A 246 21.24 -0.77 5.21
CA GLY A 246 21.78 -2.08 5.54
C GLY A 246 22.24 -2.91 4.31
N ALA A 247 21.53 -2.83 3.18
CA ALA A 247 21.94 -3.54 1.96
C ALA A 247 23.11 -2.89 1.19
N THR A 248 23.39 -1.60 1.38
CA THR A 248 24.48 -0.87 0.70
C THR A 248 25.85 -1.21 1.28
N GLN A 249 25.93 -1.79 2.48
CA GLN A 249 27.17 -2.38 2.98
C GLN A 249 27.44 -3.78 2.41
N ILE A 250 26.45 -4.44 1.80
CA ILE A 250 26.58 -5.80 1.23
C ILE A 250 27.26 -5.78 -0.16
N THR A 251 27.31 -4.64 -0.85
CA THR A 251 28.05 -4.52 -2.13
C THR A 251 29.48 -4.03 -1.92
N GLN A 252 30.25 -4.73 -1.07
CA GLN A 252 31.72 -4.83 -1.21
C GLN A 252 32.15 -6.06 -2.01
N THR A 253 31.21 -6.66 -2.76
CA THR A 253 31.55 -7.41 -3.97
C THR A 253 30.89 -6.67 -5.13
N SER A 254 31.74 -6.14 -6.01
CA SER A 254 31.46 -5.63 -7.35
C SER A 254 29.98 -5.45 -7.74
N ALA A 255 29.53 -4.19 -7.78
CA ALA A 255 28.83 -3.62 -8.92
C ALA A 255 28.05 -4.59 -9.84
N ILE A 256 26.88 -5.08 -9.42
CA ILE A 256 25.82 -5.42 -10.37
C ILE A 256 24.50 -4.90 -9.78
N GLN A 257 24.18 -3.63 -10.06
CA GLN A 257 22.77 -3.28 -10.22
C GLN A 257 22.22 -4.29 -11.25
N PRO A 258 21.17 -5.07 -10.96
CA PRO A 258 20.57 -5.91 -11.99
C PRO A 258 20.28 -5.01 -13.19
N ASP A 259 20.86 -5.30 -14.35
CA ASP A 259 20.65 -4.56 -15.59
C ASP A 259 19.15 -4.40 -15.89
N LEU A 260 18.74 -3.26 -16.49
CA LEU A 260 17.37 -2.93 -16.93
C LEU A 260 16.69 -4.12 -17.60
N PHE A 261 17.47 -4.82 -18.40
CA PHE A 261 17.04 -6.01 -19.12
C PHE A 261 16.58 -7.16 -18.22
N MET A 262 17.31 -7.49 -17.14
CA MET A 262 16.93 -8.56 -16.22
C MET A 262 15.64 -8.22 -15.46
N SER A 263 15.45 -6.96 -15.10
CA SER A 263 14.17 -6.50 -14.53
C SER A 263 13.03 -6.71 -15.52
N ILE A 264 13.18 -6.24 -16.76
CA ILE A 264 12.16 -6.40 -17.81
C ILE A 264 11.81 -7.88 -18.03
N GLN A 265 12.79 -8.78 -18.05
CA GLN A 265 12.53 -10.22 -18.18
C GLN A 265 11.70 -10.77 -17.01
N ASN A 266 12.11 -10.48 -15.77
CA ASN A 266 11.38 -10.93 -14.59
C ASN A 266 9.97 -10.32 -14.54
N GLN A 267 9.80 -9.03 -14.82
CA GLN A 267 8.49 -8.40 -14.88
C GLN A 267 7.61 -8.98 -15.99
N SER A 268 8.20 -9.32 -17.15
CA SER A 268 7.47 -10.00 -18.22
C SER A 268 6.97 -11.37 -17.77
N TRP A 269 7.75 -12.12 -16.99
CA TRP A 269 7.26 -13.36 -16.38
C TRP A 269 6.13 -13.11 -15.38
N MET A 270 6.28 -12.11 -14.51
CA MET A 270 5.26 -11.71 -13.55
C MET A 270 3.95 -11.31 -14.23
N PHE A 271 4.01 -10.63 -15.39
CA PHE A 271 2.81 -10.33 -16.20
C PHE A 271 1.99 -11.59 -16.45
N PHE A 272 2.61 -12.70 -16.86
CA PHE A 272 1.87 -13.94 -17.13
C PHE A 272 1.38 -14.65 -15.87
N ILE A 273 2.12 -14.56 -14.76
CA ILE A 273 1.65 -15.05 -13.46
C ILE A 273 0.36 -14.31 -13.07
N TYR A 274 0.35 -12.99 -13.21
CA TYR A 274 -0.82 -12.18 -12.86
C TYR A 274 -1.94 -12.28 -13.89
N LEU A 275 -1.63 -12.40 -15.17
CA LEU A 275 -2.61 -12.68 -16.22
C LEU A 275 -3.31 -14.01 -15.96
N LYS A 276 -2.57 -15.06 -15.57
CA LYS A 276 -3.13 -16.34 -15.14
C LYS A 276 -4.04 -16.17 -13.94
N ASN A 277 -3.61 -15.43 -12.93
CA ASN A 277 -4.40 -15.15 -11.72
C ASN A 277 -5.63 -14.27 -11.99
N MET A 278 -5.63 -13.48 -13.05
CA MET A 278 -6.78 -12.69 -13.49
C MET A 278 -7.80 -13.55 -14.25
N ILE A 279 -7.35 -14.51 -15.06
CA ILE A 279 -8.25 -15.40 -15.80
C ILE A 279 -8.79 -16.52 -14.88
N PHE A 280 -7.93 -17.07 -14.03
CA PHE A 280 -8.22 -18.17 -13.11
C PHE A 280 -7.76 -17.80 -11.69
N PRO A 281 -8.48 -16.91 -10.99
CA PRO A 281 -8.10 -16.50 -9.66
C PRO A 281 -8.26 -17.66 -8.68
N TYR A 282 -7.17 -17.96 -8.00
CA TYR A 282 -7.13 -18.95 -6.92
C TYR A 282 -6.55 -18.26 -5.69
N SER A 283 -7.28 -18.25 -4.58
CA SER A 283 -6.92 -17.46 -3.39
C SER A 283 -5.54 -17.78 -2.83
N GLN A 284 -5.05 -19.00 -3.02
CA GLN A 284 -3.70 -19.39 -2.61
C GLN A 284 -2.59 -18.77 -3.48
N ASN A 285 -2.93 -18.30 -4.68
CA ASN A 285 -2.01 -17.60 -5.57
C ASN A 285 -2.05 -16.08 -5.42
N LEU A 286 -2.80 -15.57 -4.43
CA LEU A 286 -3.01 -14.17 -4.19
C LEU A 286 -2.61 -13.87 -2.75
N ALA A 287 -1.61 -13.03 -2.54
CA ALA A 287 -1.25 -12.48 -1.24
C ALA A 287 -0.73 -11.05 -1.43
N ILE A 288 -0.65 -10.29 -0.33
CA ILE A 288 -0.08 -8.93 -0.38
C ILE A 288 1.40 -8.95 -0.74
N ASP A 289 2.10 -10.04 -0.41
CA ASP A 289 3.52 -10.22 -0.66
C ASP A 289 3.80 -11.68 -1.04
N LEU A 290 3.90 -11.96 -2.35
CA LEU A 290 4.30 -13.27 -2.90
C LEU A 290 5.65 -13.12 -3.58
N GLN A 291 6.65 -13.85 -3.07
CA GLN A 291 8.05 -13.68 -3.43
C GLN A 291 8.50 -14.72 -4.46
N TYR A 292 8.14 -14.52 -5.72
CA TYR A 292 8.63 -15.36 -6.83
C TYR A 292 10.16 -15.23 -6.97
N PRO A 293 10.90 -16.25 -7.42
CA PRO A 293 12.34 -16.10 -7.61
C PRO A 293 12.63 -14.99 -8.61
N PHE A 294 13.59 -14.13 -8.29
CA PHE A 294 14.05 -13.07 -9.20
C PHE A 294 15.35 -13.52 -9.83
N GLU A 295 15.32 -13.77 -11.13
CA GLU A 295 16.45 -14.31 -11.87
C GLU A 295 17.47 -13.22 -12.16
N LEU A 296 18.72 -13.44 -11.76
CA LEU A 296 19.85 -12.51 -11.94
C LEU A 296 20.76 -12.90 -13.11
N LYS A 297 20.26 -13.73 -14.02
CA LYS A 297 20.98 -14.15 -15.24
C LYS A 297 20.35 -13.50 -16.46
N LEU A 298 21.19 -13.03 -17.39
CA LEU A 298 20.77 -12.48 -18.69
C LEU A 298 19.85 -13.43 -19.48
N ILE A 299 20.11 -14.74 -19.37
CA ILE A 299 19.26 -15.79 -19.92
C ILE A 299 18.85 -16.66 -18.74
N SER A 300 17.56 -16.66 -18.45
CA SER A 300 16.97 -17.39 -17.33
C SER A 300 15.65 -18.02 -17.75
N TRP A 301 15.44 -19.26 -17.33
CA TRP A 301 14.18 -19.96 -17.54
C TRP A 301 13.30 -19.85 -16.28
N PRO A 302 12.02 -19.46 -16.38
CA PRO A 302 11.26 -19.21 -17.62
C PRO A 302 11.22 -17.73 -18.05
N ALA A 303 11.92 -16.82 -17.36
CA ALA A 303 11.77 -15.37 -17.57
C ALA A 303 12.11 -14.90 -19.01
N THR A 304 13.18 -15.42 -19.62
CA THR A 304 13.55 -15.09 -21.00
C THR A 304 12.49 -15.54 -22.01
N LEU A 305 11.88 -16.72 -21.81
CA LEU A 305 10.78 -17.16 -22.68
C LEU A 305 9.59 -16.20 -22.59
N PHE A 306 9.17 -15.87 -21.37
CA PHE A 306 8.00 -15.01 -21.18
C PHE A 306 8.25 -13.58 -21.68
N PHE A 307 9.49 -13.07 -21.61
CA PHE A 307 9.87 -11.83 -22.29
C PHE A 307 9.67 -11.92 -23.81
N ILE A 308 10.17 -12.98 -24.46
CA ILE A 308 9.99 -13.18 -25.91
C ILE A 308 8.50 -13.26 -26.26
N ILE A 309 7.71 -14.01 -25.48
CA ILE A 309 6.26 -14.11 -25.67
C ILE A 309 5.63 -12.72 -25.54
N TYR A 310 5.95 -11.98 -24.48
CA TYR A 310 5.40 -10.65 -24.22
C TYR A 310 5.61 -9.68 -25.39
N VAL A 311 6.83 -9.58 -25.91
CA VAL A 311 7.17 -8.70 -27.03
C VAL A 311 6.49 -9.17 -28.32
N SER A 312 6.24 -10.47 -28.47
CA SER A 312 5.60 -11.06 -29.64
C SER A 312 4.07 -10.88 -29.68
N ILE A 313 3.41 -10.56 -28.56
CA ILE A 313 1.93 -10.47 -28.48
C ILE A 313 1.32 -9.56 -29.56
N PRO A 314 1.76 -8.29 -29.76
CA PRO A 314 1.16 -7.42 -30.77
C PRO A 314 1.27 -7.97 -32.19
N PHE A 315 2.41 -8.59 -32.52
CA PHE A 315 2.63 -9.21 -33.82
C PHE A 315 1.71 -10.42 -34.02
N ILE A 316 1.63 -11.31 -33.02
CA ILE A 316 0.72 -12.47 -33.04
C ILE A 316 -0.73 -12.00 -33.24
N LEU A 317 -1.20 -11.02 -32.45
CA LEU A 317 -2.56 -10.50 -32.57
C LEU A 317 -2.80 -9.83 -33.93
N PHE A 318 -1.81 -9.13 -34.49
CA PHE A 318 -1.89 -8.55 -35.84
C PHE A 318 -2.04 -9.63 -36.92
N VAL A 319 -1.27 -10.73 -36.85
CA VAL A 319 -1.38 -11.87 -37.77
C VAL A 319 -2.76 -12.53 -37.63
N LEU A 320 -3.20 -12.82 -36.41
CA LEU A 320 -4.53 -13.41 -36.14
C LEU A 320 -5.66 -12.51 -36.65
N TRP A 321 -5.51 -11.19 -36.52
CA TRP A 321 -6.45 -10.23 -37.07
C TRP A 321 -6.47 -10.26 -38.60
N ARG A 322 -5.30 -10.20 -39.23
CA ARG A 322 -5.16 -10.04 -40.69
C ARG A 322 -5.53 -11.28 -41.48
N PHE A 323 -5.24 -12.47 -40.94
CA PHE A 323 -5.39 -13.74 -41.66
C PHE A 323 -6.56 -14.58 -41.14
N ILE A 324 -6.82 -14.60 -39.82
CA ILE A 324 -7.88 -15.42 -39.20
C ILE A 324 -9.14 -14.56 -38.90
N LYS A 325 -9.10 -13.25 -39.20
CA LYS A 325 -10.20 -12.30 -38.94
C LYS A 325 -10.64 -12.32 -37.48
N LEU A 326 -9.69 -12.46 -36.56
CA LEU A 326 -9.97 -12.43 -35.12
C LEU A 326 -10.75 -11.16 -34.74
N ASN A 327 -11.75 -11.31 -33.86
CA ASN A 327 -12.60 -10.20 -33.44
C ASN A 327 -11.77 -9.07 -32.82
N LYS A 328 -11.98 -7.84 -33.29
CA LYS A 328 -11.27 -6.64 -32.84
C LYS A 328 -11.37 -6.39 -31.34
N LEU A 329 -12.51 -6.74 -30.72
CA LEU A 329 -12.68 -6.60 -29.28
C LEU A 329 -11.83 -7.62 -28.49
N ILE A 330 -11.57 -8.81 -29.04
CA ILE A 330 -10.65 -9.78 -28.43
C ILE A 330 -9.22 -9.23 -28.48
N ILE A 331 -8.81 -8.66 -29.61
CA ILE A 331 -7.49 -8.03 -29.75
C ILE A 331 -7.35 -6.90 -28.72
N LEU A 332 -8.37 -6.03 -28.63
CA LEU A 332 -8.39 -4.94 -27.65
C LEU A 332 -8.29 -5.46 -26.21
N SER A 333 -8.98 -6.54 -25.85
CA SER A 333 -8.94 -7.08 -24.49
C SER A 333 -7.55 -7.58 -24.06
N PHE A 334 -6.71 -8.01 -25.01
CA PHE A 334 -5.32 -8.38 -24.73
C PHE A 334 -4.37 -7.18 -24.82
N MET A 335 -4.66 -6.21 -25.69
CA MET A 335 -3.81 -5.02 -25.84
C MET A 335 -3.93 -4.03 -24.68
N ILE A 336 -5.09 -3.91 -24.03
CA ILE A 336 -5.26 -3.07 -22.83
C ILE A 336 -4.25 -3.46 -21.73
N PRO A 337 -4.23 -4.72 -21.24
CA PRO A 337 -3.30 -5.10 -20.18
C PRO A 337 -1.85 -5.08 -20.65
N TRP A 338 -1.59 -5.46 -21.91
CA TRP A 338 -0.24 -5.39 -22.49
C TRP A 338 0.31 -3.96 -22.51
N VAL A 339 -0.47 -2.97 -22.99
CA VAL A 339 -0.01 -1.57 -23.04
C VAL A 339 0.20 -1.02 -21.62
N LEU A 340 -0.75 -1.21 -20.72
CA LEU A 340 -0.69 -0.63 -19.38
C LEU A 340 0.42 -1.27 -18.53
N PHE A 341 0.72 -2.56 -18.73
CA PHE A 341 1.79 -3.24 -17.99
C PHE A 341 3.19 -2.75 -18.38
N ILE A 342 3.39 -2.14 -19.56
CA ILE A 342 4.69 -1.58 -19.94
C ILE A 342 5.16 -0.52 -18.93
N ALA A 343 4.24 0.20 -18.27
CA ALA A 343 4.59 1.16 -17.23
C ALA A 343 5.32 0.48 -16.04
N GLU A 344 5.10 -0.81 -15.82
CA GLU A 344 5.78 -1.56 -14.75
C GLU A 344 7.25 -1.84 -15.10
N PHE A 345 7.64 -1.85 -16.37
CA PHE A 345 9.04 -2.01 -16.75
C PHE A 345 9.91 -0.80 -16.36
N SER A 346 9.31 0.39 -16.34
CA SER A 346 10.01 1.63 -15.99
C SER A 346 9.77 2.06 -14.53
N VAL A 347 8.59 1.75 -13.97
CA VAL A 347 8.20 2.17 -12.61
C VAL A 347 8.59 1.15 -11.54
N VAL A 348 8.66 -0.15 -11.87
CA VAL A 348 9.08 -1.17 -10.90
C VAL A 348 10.60 -1.19 -10.82
N ARG A 349 11.11 -0.73 -9.67
CA ARG A 349 12.53 -0.82 -9.37
C ARG A 349 13.01 -2.26 -9.46
N PHE A 350 14.24 -2.42 -9.91
CA PHE A 350 15.02 -3.66 -10.03
C PHE A 350 14.85 -4.70 -8.90
N THR A 351 14.49 -4.25 -7.70
CA THR A 351 14.42 -5.06 -6.49
C THR A 351 13.01 -5.26 -5.94
N GLU A 352 11.99 -4.55 -6.46
CA GLU A 352 10.61 -4.68 -6.00
C GLU A 352 9.86 -5.66 -6.91
N GLN A 353 9.23 -6.68 -6.34
CA GLN A 353 8.33 -7.53 -7.12
C GLN A 353 7.02 -6.79 -7.34
N PHE A 354 6.46 -6.91 -8.54
CA PHE A 354 5.15 -6.35 -8.83
C PHE A 354 4.16 -6.85 -7.79
N VAL A 355 3.42 -5.92 -7.18
CA VAL A 355 2.44 -6.26 -6.13
C VAL A 355 1.05 -6.42 -6.74
N LEU A 356 0.36 -7.49 -6.36
CA LEU A 356 -0.88 -7.97 -6.98
C LEU A 356 -1.96 -6.88 -7.14
N TYR A 357 -2.15 -5.99 -6.18
CA TYR A 357 -3.18 -4.95 -6.25
C TYR A 357 -3.00 -3.99 -7.44
N ARG A 358 -1.77 -3.82 -7.95
CA ARG A 358 -1.50 -2.97 -9.13
C ARG A 358 -2.16 -3.53 -10.38
N SER A 359 -2.43 -4.83 -10.41
CA SER A 359 -3.12 -5.47 -11.54
C SER A 359 -4.53 -4.97 -11.77
N TYR A 360 -5.15 -4.37 -10.75
CA TYR A 360 -6.50 -3.84 -10.83
C TYR A 360 -6.69 -2.78 -11.94
N SER A 361 -5.67 -1.93 -12.21
CA SER A 361 -5.77 -0.89 -13.24
C SER A 361 -5.78 -1.47 -14.66
N TRP A 362 -4.99 -2.50 -14.92
CA TRP A 362 -4.90 -3.14 -16.22
C TRP A 362 -5.86 -4.33 -16.38
N MET A 363 -6.51 -4.76 -15.30
CA MET A 363 -7.61 -5.72 -15.28
C MET A 363 -8.83 -5.26 -16.10
N ILE A 364 -8.91 -3.99 -16.54
CA ILE A 364 -9.96 -3.47 -17.43
C ILE A 364 -10.08 -4.29 -18.73
N GLY A 365 -9.02 -4.96 -19.19
CA GLY A 365 -9.08 -5.88 -20.33
C GLY A 365 -9.91 -7.15 -20.07
N TYR A 366 -9.91 -7.67 -18.84
CA TYR A 366 -10.65 -8.88 -18.44
C TYR A 366 -12.16 -8.81 -18.72
N PRO A 367 -12.91 -7.79 -18.26
CA PRO A 367 -14.34 -7.71 -18.54
C PRO A 367 -14.62 -7.57 -20.04
N VAL A 368 -13.77 -6.88 -20.81
CA VAL A 368 -13.93 -6.82 -22.28
C VAL A 368 -13.81 -8.21 -22.90
N PHE A 369 -12.82 -9.01 -22.48
CA PHE A 369 -12.67 -10.39 -22.93
C PHE A 369 -13.88 -11.26 -22.56
N MET A 370 -14.30 -11.23 -21.30
CA MET A 370 -15.42 -12.03 -20.79
C MET A 370 -16.73 -11.69 -21.48
N PHE A 371 -16.98 -10.41 -21.76
CA PHE A 371 -18.15 -9.97 -22.51
C PHE A 371 -18.21 -10.56 -23.91
N VAL A 372 -17.10 -10.47 -24.65
CA VAL A 372 -17.03 -11.04 -26.01
C VAL A 372 -17.16 -12.56 -25.97
N LEU A 373 -16.50 -13.23 -25.03
CA LEU A 373 -16.59 -14.68 -24.86
C LEU A 373 -18.03 -15.13 -24.60
N LEU A 374 -18.71 -14.52 -23.62
CA LEU A 374 -20.08 -14.85 -23.28
C LEU A 374 -21.06 -14.52 -24.41
N LYS A 375 -20.83 -13.43 -25.15
CA LYS A 375 -21.64 -13.11 -26.34
C LYS A 375 -21.44 -14.14 -27.46
N LEU A 376 -20.20 -14.52 -27.76
CA LEU A 376 -19.93 -15.56 -28.76
C LEU A 376 -20.52 -16.92 -28.36
N LEU A 377 -20.45 -17.28 -27.08
CA LEU A 377 -21.09 -18.48 -26.54
C LEU A 377 -22.61 -18.38 -26.63
N TYR A 378 -23.17 -17.21 -26.28
CA TYR A 378 -24.59 -16.94 -26.42
C TYR A 378 -25.02 -17.16 -27.85
N ASP A 379 -24.37 -16.55 -28.84
CA ASP A 379 -24.77 -16.65 -30.24
C ASP A 379 -24.66 -18.09 -30.78
N ARG A 380 -23.62 -18.83 -30.40
CA ARG A 380 -23.37 -20.20 -30.90
C ARG A 380 -24.20 -21.29 -30.22
N ILE A 381 -24.51 -21.17 -28.94
CA ILE A 381 -25.22 -22.21 -28.19
C ILE A 381 -26.73 -22.07 -28.42
N LYS A 382 -27.41 -23.18 -28.75
CA LYS A 382 -28.87 -23.22 -28.91
C LYS A 382 -29.60 -22.95 -27.58
N ASN A 383 -29.19 -23.63 -26.51
CA ASN A 383 -29.79 -23.46 -25.19
C ASN A 383 -29.21 -22.25 -24.45
N LYS A 384 -29.83 -21.07 -24.62
CA LYS A 384 -29.38 -19.81 -24.01
C LYS A 384 -29.34 -19.84 -22.47
N LYS A 385 -30.18 -20.66 -21.83
CA LYS A 385 -30.15 -20.83 -20.36
C LYS A 385 -28.83 -21.42 -19.88
N MET A 386 -28.17 -22.24 -20.69
CA MET A 386 -26.86 -22.80 -20.37
C MET A 386 -25.79 -21.71 -20.23
N VAL A 387 -25.83 -20.67 -21.08
CA VAL A 387 -24.89 -19.55 -21.05
C VAL A 387 -25.08 -18.71 -19.78
N MET A 388 -26.33 -18.49 -19.38
CA MET A 388 -26.63 -17.86 -18.10
C MET A 388 -26.20 -18.73 -16.90
N GLY A 389 -26.37 -20.05 -17.00
CA GLY A 389 -25.84 -21.00 -16.01
C GLY A 389 -24.31 -20.91 -15.87
N VAL A 390 -23.57 -20.84 -16.97
CA VAL A 390 -22.10 -20.65 -16.96
C VAL A 390 -21.73 -19.35 -16.24
N LEU A 391 -22.41 -18.24 -16.55
CA LEU A 391 -22.18 -16.97 -15.88
C LEU A 391 -22.43 -17.04 -14.36
N LEU A 392 -23.52 -17.70 -13.93
CA LEU A 392 -23.83 -17.90 -12.51
C LEU A 392 -22.78 -18.76 -11.80
N VAL A 393 -22.30 -19.83 -12.44
CA VAL A 393 -21.22 -20.67 -11.90
C VAL A 393 -19.93 -19.85 -11.75
N LEU A 394 -19.57 -19.05 -12.75
CA LEU A 394 -18.40 -18.17 -12.66
C LEU A 394 -18.54 -17.15 -11.53
N LEU A 395 -19.72 -16.54 -11.37
CA LEU A 395 -19.99 -15.62 -10.26
C LEU A 395 -19.83 -16.31 -8.90
N ALA A 396 -20.42 -17.50 -8.72
CA ALA A 396 -20.30 -18.27 -7.48
C ALA A 396 -18.85 -18.64 -7.17
N LEU A 397 -18.08 -19.09 -8.18
CA LEU A 397 -16.67 -19.43 -8.03
C LEU A 397 -15.82 -18.22 -7.65
N LEU A 398 -16.00 -17.08 -8.32
CA LEU A 398 -15.25 -15.85 -8.02
C LEU A 398 -15.60 -15.31 -6.64
N SER A 399 -16.89 -15.24 -6.28
CA SER A 399 -17.32 -14.84 -4.94
C SER A 399 -16.78 -15.78 -3.86
N TRP A 400 -16.73 -17.08 -4.10
CA TRP A 400 -16.12 -18.04 -3.17
C TRP A 400 -14.62 -17.80 -2.98
N GLN A 401 -13.88 -17.57 -4.07
CA GLN A 401 -12.45 -17.23 -3.98
C GLN A 401 -12.22 -15.89 -3.27
N GLN A 402 -13.09 -14.91 -3.51
CA GLN A 402 -13.05 -13.60 -2.87
C GLN A 402 -13.25 -13.70 -1.36
N GLN A 403 -14.23 -14.49 -0.91
CA GLN A 403 -14.52 -14.72 0.51
C GLN A 403 -13.35 -15.38 1.25
N LYS A 404 -12.48 -16.13 0.55
CA LYS A 404 -11.24 -16.66 1.14
C LYS A 404 -10.13 -15.63 1.35
N ILE A 405 -10.24 -14.44 0.76
CA ILE A 405 -9.21 -13.38 0.83
C ILE A 405 -9.61 -12.27 1.80
N LEU A 406 -10.91 -11.99 1.96
CA LEU A 406 -11.38 -10.93 2.87
C LEU A 406 -10.84 -11.07 4.31
N PRO A 407 -10.73 -12.28 4.91
CA PRO A 407 -10.13 -12.46 6.22
C PRO A 407 -8.68 -11.98 6.35
N THR A 408 -7.91 -11.95 5.25
CA THR A 408 -6.53 -11.44 5.22
C THR A 408 -6.45 -10.00 5.71
N PHE A 409 -7.49 -9.19 5.54
CA PHE A 409 -7.50 -7.77 5.88
C PHE A 409 -8.17 -7.44 7.23
N VAL A 410 -8.44 -8.44 8.07
CA VAL A 410 -9.07 -8.24 9.39
C VAL A 410 -8.11 -7.57 10.37
N ASN A 411 -6.83 -7.93 10.36
CA ASN A 411 -5.80 -7.28 11.18
C ASN A 411 -4.40 -7.55 10.62
N GLN A 412 -3.36 -6.94 11.21
CA GLN A 412 -1.98 -7.11 10.75
C GLN A 412 -1.49 -8.55 10.87
N LEU A 413 -1.88 -9.27 11.92
CA LEU A 413 -1.49 -10.66 12.13
C LEU A 413 -2.02 -11.55 11.00
N ALA A 414 -3.31 -11.47 10.68
CA ALA A 414 -3.94 -12.23 9.61
C ALA A 414 -3.29 -11.93 8.24
N LEU A 415 -2.96 -10.66 7.99
CA LEU A 415 -2.33 -10.22 6.75
C LEU A 415 -0.94 -10.83 6.54
N TRP A 416 -0.09 -10.77 7.57
CA TRP A 416 1.28 -11.29 7.48
C TRP A 416 1.35 -12.82 7.60
N GLN A 417 0.43 -13.42 8.36
CA GLN A 417 0.30 -14.87 8.43
C GLN A 417 -0.10 -15.44 7.06
N ASP A 418 -1.08 -14.84 6.39
CA ASP A 418 -1.51 -15.24 5.04
C ASP A 418 -0.36 -15.15 4.02
N ALA A 419 0.43 -14.07 4.07
CA ALA A 419 1.60 -13.92 3.20
C ALA A 419 2.64 -15.02 3.46
N VAL A 420 3.00 -15.27 4.73
CA VAL A 420 3.98 -16.30 5.10
C VAL A 420 3.50 -17.69 4.71
N ASP A 421 2.26 -18.07 5.05
CA ASP A 421 1.70 -19.39 4.78
C ASP A 421 1.67 -19.70 3.29
N LYS A 422 1.29 -18.72 2.45
CA LYS A 422 1.22 -18.90 1.01
C LYS A 422 2.60 -19.01 0.36
N ASN A 423 3.59 -18.26 0.84
CA ASN A 423 4.98 -18.40 0.35
C ASN A 423 5.58 -19.74 0.76
N GLU A 424 5.43 -20.15 2.02
CA GLU A 424 5.97 -21.42 2.54
C GLU A 424 5.32 -22.62 1.83
N LYS A 425 3.99 -22.63 1.70
CA LYS A 425 3.25 -23.69 1.00
C LYS A 425 3.67 -23.86 -0.46
N LYS A 426 4.06 -22.77 -1.11
CA LYS A 426 4.52 -22.79 -2.50
C LYS A 426 6.02 -23.06 -2.65
N GLY A 427 6.76 -23.18 -1.56
CA GLY A 427 8.22 -23.27 -1.60
C GLY A 427 8.90 -22.02 -2.15
N LEU A 428 8.23 -20.85 -2.09
CA LEU A 428 8.78 -19.57 -2.51
C LEU A 428 9.77 -19.08 -1.46
N GLN A 429 11.01 -19.59 -1.51
CA GLN A 429 12.08 -19.18 -0.62
C GLN A 429 12.96 -18.15 -1.31
N SER A 430 12.90 -16.91 -0.81
CA SER A 430 13.75 -15.82 -1.25
C SER A 430 14.39 -15.17 -0.04
N LYS A 431 15.63 -14.68 -0.19
CA LYS A 431 16.24 -13.81 0.82
C LYS A 431 15.33 -12.62 1.14
N ARG A 432 14.54 -12.14 0.16
CA ARG A 432 13.56 -11.05 0.30
C ARG A 432 12.41 -11.35 1.28
N ASN A 433 12.17 -12.62 1.61
CA ASN A 433 11.12 -13.01 2.55
C ASN A 433 11.36 -12.48 3.99
N PHE A 434 12.55 -11.95 4.29
CA PHE A 434 12.86 -11.35 5.58
C PHE A 434 11.79 -10.34 6.03
N ARG A 435 11.21 -9.55 5.09
CA ARG A 435 10.21 -8.51 5.39
C ARG A 435 8.93 -9.12 5.96
N MET A 436 8.35 -10.11 5.28
CA MET A 436 7.12 -10.74 5.75
C MET A 436 7.31 -11.47 7.08
N TYR A 437 8.47 -12.12 7.29
CA TYR A 437 8.78 -12.77 8.58
C TYR A 437 8.99 -11.76 9.71
N SER A 438 9.64 -10.63 9.42
CA SER A 438 9.81 -9.53 10.38
C SER A 438 8.46 -8.98 10.82
N ASN A 439 7.59 -8.69 9.86
CA ASN A 439 6.29 -8.09 10.13
C ASN A 439 5.35 -9.09 10.82
N LEU A 440 5.35 -10.37 10.43
CA LEU A 440 4.63 -11.41 11.15
C LEU A 440 5.14 -11.54 12.59
N GLY A 441 6.46 -11.52 12.77
CA GLY A 441 7.09 -11.55 14.09
C GLY A 441 6.66 -10.38 14.98
N ALA A 442 6.60 -9.16 14.42
CA ALA A 442 6.12 -7.98 15.12
C ALA A 442 4.63 -8.10 15.49
N SER A 443 3.78 -8.55 14.56
CA SER A 443 2.35 -8.75 14.83
C SER A 443 2.09 -9.83 15.88
N LEU A 444 2.83 -10.94 15.85
CA LEU A 444 2.76 -11.99 16.87
C LEU A 444 3.24 -11.51 18.24
N MET A 445 4.25 -10.61 18.28
CA MET A 445 4.71 -10.00 19.51
C MET A 445 3.62 -9.11 20.13
N GLN A 446 2.93 -8.30 19.31
CA GLN A 446 1.80 -7.49 19.76
C GLN A 446 0.62 -8.34 20.26
N ASP A 447 0.38 -9.49 19.63
CA ASP A 447 -0.63 -10.47 20.05
C ASP A 447 -0.21 -11.29 21.30
N GLY A 448 1.02 -11.09 21.81
CA GLY A 448 1.54 -11.79 23.00
C GLY A 448 2.14 -13.17 22.73
N GLN A 449 2.12 -13.65 21.47
CA GLN A 449 2.70 -14.94 21.05
C GLN A 449 4.23 -14.87 20.91
N THR A 450 4.92 -14.48 21.98
CA THR A 450 6.36 -14.16 21.99
C THR A 450 7.28 -15.29 21.50
N THR A 451 6.91 -16.56 21.72
CA THR A 451 7.71 -17.71 21.26
C THR A 451 7.65 -17.87 19.73
N ARG A 452 6.46 -17.78 19.13
CA ARG A 452 6.30 -17.81 17.66
C ARG A 452 6.90 -16.55 17.03
N ALA A 453 6.72 -15.39 17.66
CA ALA A 453 7.34 -14.14 17.24
C ALA A 453 8.87 -14.28 17.14
N ALA A 454 9.52 -14.76 18.20
CA ALA A 454 10.97 -14.97 18.21
C ALA A 454 11.44 -15.94 17.12
N MET A 455 10.67 -17.00 16.81
CA MET A 455 10.97 -17.93 15.72
C MET A 455 11.02 -17.21 14.36
N TYR A 456 9.97 -16.46 14.01
CA TYR A 456 9.92 -15.75 12.73
C TYR A 456 10.90 -14.57 12.65
N LEU A 457 11.16 -13.86 13.75
CA LEU A 457 12.18 -12.82 13.80
C LEU A 457 13.58 -13.39 13.57
N LYS A 458 13.93 -14.52 14.19
CA LYS A 458 15.19 -15.24 13.91
C LYS A 458 15.29 -15.68 12.46
N LYS A 459 14.18 -16.14 11.87
CA LYS A 459 14.12 -16.46 10.43
C LYS A 459 14.38 -15.23 9.57
N ALA A 460 13.77 -14.08 9.90
CA ALA A 460 14.04 -12.81 9.21
C ALA A 460 15.51 -12.40 9.30
N ILE A 461 16.12 -12.48 10.49
CA ILE A 461 17.55 -12.20 10.72
C ILE A 461 18.44 -13.13 9.89
N SER A 462 18.12 -14.42 9.81
CA SER A 462 18.91 -15.37 9.01
C SER A 462 18.87 -15.09 7.51
N LEU A 463 17.76 -14.52 7.01
CA LEU A 463 17.59 -14.18 5.60
C LEU A 463 18.21 -12.82 5.23
N ASN A 464 18.16 -11.85 6.16
CA ASN A 464 18.81 -10.56 6.02
C ASN A 464 19.37 -10.06 7.37
N PRO A 465 20.65 -10.37 7.66
CA PRO A 465 21.29 -9.97 8.92
C PRO A 465 21.40 -8.46 9.12
N GLU A 466 21.41 -7.68 8.03
CA GLU A 466 21.53 -6.21 8.02
C GLU A 466 20.18 -5.51 8.22
N TYR A 467 19.08 -6.26 8.29
CA TYR A 467 17.78 -5.68 8.60
C TYR A 467 17.60 -5.58 10.12
N VAL A 468 17.66 -4.34 10.63
CA VAL A 468 17.74 -4.04 12.06
C VAL A 468 16.44 -4.33 12.82
N VAL A 469 15.28 -4.09 12.20
CA VAL A 469 13.96 -4.18 12.84
C VAL A 469 13.72 -5.57 13.51
N PRO A 470 14.01 -6.72 12.87
CA PRO A 470 13.94 -8.01 13.52
C PRO A 470 14.74 -8.17 14.80
N ARG A 471 15.97 -7.63 14.85
CA ARG A 471 16.85 -7.72 16.03
C ARG A 471 16.32 -6.89 17.17
N HIS A 472 15.89 -5.66 16.88
CA HIS A 472 15.22 -4.80 17.86
C HIS A 472 13.99 -5.48 18.48
N ASN A 473 13.12 -6.08 17.65
CA ASN A 473 11.94 -6.78 18.14
C ASN A 473 12.30 -8.04 18.92
N LEU A 474 13.32 -8.79 18.49
CA LEU A 474 13.79 -9.99 19.21
C LEU A 474 14.38 -9.62 20.58
N ALA A 475 15.16 -8.54 20.65
CA ALA A 475 15.69 -7.98 21.89
C ALA A 475 14.56 -7.57 22.84
N SER A 476 13.51 -6.92 22.31
CA SER A 476 12.33 -6.53 23.07
C SER A 476 11.58 -7.75 23.64
N ILE A 477 11.51 -8.86 22.90
CA ILE A 477 10.98 -10.13 23.42
C ILE A 477 11.84 -10.67 24.56
N TYR A 478 13.17 -10.63 24.44
CA TYR A 478 14.05 -11.05 25.53
C TYR A 478 13.90 -10.17 26.77
N LEU A 479 13.73 -8.87 26.59
CA LEU A 479 13.46 -7.92 27.67
C LEU A 479 12.16 -8.25 28.40
N ILE A 480 11.07 -8.52 27.67
CA ILE A 480 9.78 -8.98 28.24
C ILE A 480 9.95 -10.29 29.01
N LYS A 481 10.77 -11.21 28.49
CA LYS A 481 11.11 -12.48 29.15
C LYS A 481 12.12 -12.36 30.29
N LYS A 482 12.58 -11.13 30.59
CA LYS A 482 13.60 -10.82 31.62
C LYS A 482 14.96 -11.48 31.36
N ASP A 483 15.23 -11.87 30.12
CA ASP A 483 16.56 -12.33 29.70
C ASP A 483 17.40 -11.12 29.29
N TYR A 484 17.80 -10.33 30.29
CA TYR A 484 18.39 -9.01 30.08
C TYR A 484 19.71 -9.06 29.29
N HIS A 485 20.54 -10.09 29.52
CA HIS A 485 21.79 -10.27 28.80
C HIS A 485 21.56 -10.49 27.30
N LYS A 486 20.59 -11.33 26.91
CA LYS A 486 20.26 -11.50 25.49
C LYS A 486 19.59 -10.27 24.88
N ALA A 487 18.77 -9.57 25.65
CA ALA A 487 18.15 -8.32 25.20
C ALA A 487 19.23 -7.27 24.87
N ILE A 488 20.18 -7.04 25.78
CA ILE A 488 21.32 -6.14 25.57
C ILE A 488 22.11 -6.55 24.33
N ALA A 489 22.52 -7.82 24.23
CA ALA A 489 23.32 -8.30 23.10
C ALA A 489 22.64 -8.09 21.73
N GLU A 490 21.33 -8.33 21.63
CA GLU A 490 20.60 -8.13 20.38
C GLU A 490 20.36 -6.64 20.08
N PHE A 491 20.09 -5.80 21.08
CA PHE A 491 19.98 -4.34 20.90
C PHE A 491 21.31 -3.73 20.45
N GLU A 492 22.43 -4.09 21.09
CA GLU A 492 23.76 -3.66 20.67
C GLU A 492 24.09 -4.14 19.25
N SER A 493 23.72 -5.37 18.91
CA SER A 493 23.88 -5.89 17.55
C SER A 493 23.06 -5.08 16.54
N ALA A 494 21.83 -4.69 16.89
CA ALA A 494 21.00 -3.80 16.08
C ALA A 494 21.68 -2.44 15.85
N LEU A 495 22.23 -1.84 16.91
CA LEU A 495 22.93 -0.54 16.84
C LEU A 495 24.28 -0.60 16.12
N LYS A 496 24.95 -1.75 16.11
CA LYS A 496 26.16 -1.97 15.29
C LYS A 496 25.85 -1.89 13.80
N ILE A 497 24.68 -2.38 13.39
CA ILE A 497 24.21 -2.34 11.99
C ILE A 497 23.72 -0.94 11.63
N ASN A 498 22.78 -0.39 12.42
CA ASN A 498 22.25 0.96 12.21
C ASN A 498 22.27 1.75 13.52
N LYS A 499 23.17 2.72 13.60
CA LYS A 499 23.30 3.62 14.75
C LYS A 499 22.16 4.61 14.86
N ASP A 500 21.44 4.87 13.77
CA ASP A 500 20.36 5.86 13.68
C ASP A 500 18.99 5.22 13.89
N TYR A 501 18.84 4.49 15.00
CA TYR A 501 17.56 3.89 15.38
C TYR A 501 17.20 4.26 16.83
N PRO A 502 16.68 5.50 17.08
CA PRO A 502 16.54 6.09 18.41
C PRO A 502 15.80 5.22 19.43
N SER A 503 14.69 4.61 19.00
CA SER A 503 13.89 3.69 19.83
C SER A 503 14.70 2.52 20.41
N THR A 504 15.79 2.13 19.75
CA THR A 504 16.70 1.09 20.26
C THR A 504 17.54 1.57 21.42
N TYR A 505 18.03 2.81 21.42
CA TYR A 505 18.77 3.36 22.56
C TYR A 505 17.88 3.44 23.81
N TYR A 506 16.61 3.83 23.65
CA TYR A 506 15.67 3.83 24.77
C TYR A 506 15.46 2.42 25.35
N ASN A 507 15.17 1.43 24.50
CA ASN A 507 14.93 0.06 24.97
C ASN A 507 16.21 -0.62 25.48
N LEU A 508 17.37 -0.28 24.94
CA LEU A 508 18.67 -0.70 25.47
C LEU A 508 18.92 -0.12 26.86
N GLY A 509 18.59 1.16 27.08
CA GLY A 509 18.65 1.79 28.40
C GLY A 509 17.75 1.09 29.42
N LEU A 510 16.53 0.70 29.04
CA LEU A 510 15.64 -0.11 29.88
C LEU A 510 16.22 -1.49 30.18
N ALA A 511 16.86 -2.14 29.19
CA ALA A 511 17.49 -3.44 29.38
C ALA A 511 18.68 -3.36 30.34
N TYR A 512 19.51 -2.33 30.21
CA TYR A 512 20.62 -2.05 31.14
C TYR A 512 20.13 -1.72 32.55
N GLU A 513 19.10 -0.88 32.69
CA GLU A 513 18.52 -0.57 34.00
C GLU A 513 18.00 -1.85 34.68
N ALA A 514 17.28 -2.69 33.94
CA ALA A 514 16.72 -3.93 34.46
C ALA A 514 17.80 -4.96 34.81
N ALA A 515 18.95 -4.93 34.14
CA ALA A 515 20.14 -5.72 34.47
C ALA A 515 20.94 -5.17 35.67
N GLY A 516 20.65 -3.95 36.13
CA GLY A 516 21.39 -3.26 37.20
C GLY A 516 22.59 -2.42 36.70
N ASN A 517 22.82 -2.37 35.39
CA ASN A 517 23.89 -1.62 34.75
C ASN A 517 23.48 -0.15 34.58
N LEU A 518 23.42 0.57 35.69
CA LEU A 518 22.82 1.91 35.74
C LEU A 518 23.61 2.97 34.96
N GLU A 519 24.93 2.85 34.86
CA GLU A 519 25.79 3.80 34.14
C GLU A 519 25.59 3.68 32.62
N GLU A 520 25.55 2.45 32.10
CA GLU A 520 25.27 2.15 30.70
C GLU A 520 23.83 2.51 30.31
N ALA A 521 22.89 2.37 31.25
CA ALA A 521 21.52 2.84 31.07
C ALA A 521 21.47 4.36 30.87
N VAL A 522 22.21 5.13 31.68
CA VAL A 522 22.34 6.59 31.51
C VAL A 522 22.88 6.93 30.12
N LEU A 523 23.98 6.31 29.70
CA LEU A 523 24.57 6.56 28.37
C LEU A 523 23.58 6.28 27.24
N SER A 524 22.81 5.19 27.36
CA SER A 524 21.81 4.81 26.35
C SER A 524 20.65 5.81 26.29
N PHE A 525 20.12 6.24 27.44
CA PHE A 525 19.07 7.27 27.44
C PHE A 525 19.58 8.65 27.02
N GLU A 526 20.84 8.99 27.33
CA GLU A 526 21.49 10.22 26.83
C GLU A 526 21.58 10.21 25.31
N LYS A 527 21.95 9.08 24.70
CA LYS A 527 21.90 8.90 23.25
C LYS A 527 20.49 9.08 22.68
N MET A 528 19.46 8.52 23.31
CA MET A 528 18.07 8.75 22.87
C MET A 528 17.72 10.24 22.82
N ILE A 529 18.10 11.02 23.84
CA ILE A 529 17.80 12.46 23.87
C ILE A 529 18.74 13.32 23.01
N GLU A 530 19.86 12.78 22.51
CA GLU A 530 20.61 13.44 21.43
C GLU A 530 19.78 13.47 20.13
N TYR A 531 19.06 12.37 19.83
CA TYR A 531 18.15 12.29 18.68
C TYR A 531 16.82 12.99 18.93
N GLU A 532 16.24 12.80 20.12
CA GLU A 532 14.96 13.39 20.51
C GLU A 532 15.10 14.18 21.83
N PRO A 533 15.55 15.46 21.78
CA PRO A 533 15.87 16.26 22.97
C PRO A 533 14.73 16.43 23.98
N ASN A 534 13.49 16.20 23.54
CA ASN A 534 12.28 16.31 24.33
C ASN A 534 11.59 14.96 24.57
N HIS A 535 12.25 13.81 24.35
CA HIS A 535 11.65 12.50 24.61
C HIS A 535 11.34 12.33 26.11
N PHE A 536 10.05 12.40 26.46
CA PHE A 536 9.58 12.48 27.84
C PHE A 536 10.07 11.31 28.70
N ASP A 537 9.89 10.08 28.22
CA ASP A 537 10.19 8.89 29.02
C ASP A 537 11.69 8.71 29.23
N ALA A 538 12.53 9.06 28.26
CA ALA A 538 13.98 8.99 28.40
C ALA A 538 14.49 10.00 29.42
N LEU A 539 14.01 11.25 29.35
CA LEU A 539 14.34 12.30 30.33
C LEU A 539 13.89 11.93 31.74
N PHE A 540 12.71 11.31 31.87
CA PHE A 540 12.21 10.86 33.17
C PHE A 540 13.04 9.71 33.74
N GLN A 541 13.41 8.72 32.92
CA GLN A 541 14.29 7.62 33.34
C GLN A 541 15.69 8.11 33.73
N LEU A 542 16.26 9.05 32.98
CA LEU A 542 17.52 9.71 33.36
C LEU A 542 17.42 10.39 34.73
N GLY A 543 16.32 11.08 35.00
CA GLY A 543 16.05 11.70 36.30
C GLY A 543 16.04 10.67 37.44
N LEU A 544 15.36 9.53 37.25
CA LEU A 544 15.26 8.45 38.23
C LEU A 544 16.60 7.75 38.46
N ILE A 545 17.29 7.36 37.38
CA ILE A 545 18.56 6.62 37.48
C ILE A 545 19.64 7.49 38.12
N ASN A 546 19.70 8.78 37.78
CA ASN A 546 20.65 9.68 38.42
C ASN A 546 20.34 9.90 39.93
N GLN A 547 19.09 9.76 40.40
CA GLN A 547 18.83 9.71 41.85
C GLN A 547 19.38 8.43 42.47
N LYS A 548 19.19 7.27 41.82
CA LYS A 548 19.70 5.98 42.29
C LYS A 548 21.24 5.99 42.37
N LEU A 549 21.90 6.60 41.38
CA LEU A 549 23.35 6.82 41.34
C LEU A 549 23.84 7.94 42.28
N LYS A 550 22.94 8.62 43.01
CA LYS A 550 23.24 9.78 43.87
C LYS A 550 23.80 11.01 43.14
N SER A 551 23.72 11.03 41.81
CA SER A 551 24.03 12.17 40.94
C SER A 551 22.88 13.18 40.94
N TYR A 552 22.57 13.75 42.11
CA TYR A 552 21.36 14.55 42.32
C TYR A 552 21.28 15.81 41.44
N GLN A 553 22.40 16.46 41.14
CA GLN A 553 22.43 17.62 40.24
C GLN A 553 22.01 17.27 38.80
N ALA A 554 22.51 16.14 38.28
CA ALA A 554 22.11 15.63 36.97
C ALA A 554 20.63 15.22 36.96
N SER A 555 20.15 14.58 38.04
CA SER A 555 18.73 14.25 38.19
C SER A 555 17.83 15.50 38.13
N ILE A 556 18.18 16.56 38.86
CA ILE A 556 17.45 17.83 38.85
C ILE A 556 17.39 18.41 37.44
N LYS A 557 18.54 18.45 36.73
CA LYS A 557 18.64 18.94 35.35
C LYS A 557 17.64 18.22 34.43
N TYR A 558 17.56 16.89 34.50
CA TYR A 558 16.64 16.12 33.67
C TYR A 558 15.18 16.32 34.08
N TYR A 559 14.84 16.26 35.37
CA TYR A 559 13.46 16.47 35.81
C TYR A 559 12.94 17.88 35.52
N ILE A 560 13.77 18.91 35.54
CA ILE A 560 13.35 20.26 35.12
C ILE A 560 12.89 20.26 33.65
N LYS A 561 13.58 19.52 32.76
CA LYS A 561 13.13 19.38 31.35
C LYS A 561 11.77 18.67 31.28
N VAL A 562 11.58 17.59 32.04
CA VAL A 562 10.30 16.87 32.10
C VAL A 562 9.17 17.75 32.67
N LEU A 563 9.47 18.55 33.70
CA LEU A 563 8.52 19.48 34.32
C LEU A 563 8.07 20.56 33.33
N LYS A 564 8.96 21.06 32.46
CA LYS A 564 8.59 22.01 31.39
C LYS A 564 7.55 21.41 30.44
N GLN A 565 7.61 20.11 30.16
CA GLN A 565 6.64 19.42 29.31
C GLN A 565 5.31 19.14 30.03
N LYS A 566 5.35 18.86 31.33
CA LYS A 566 4.16 18.69 32.18
C LYS A 566 4.19 19.60 33.41
N PRO A 567 3.90 20.91 33.25
CA PRO A 567 4.06 21.91 34.31
C PRO A 567 3.18 21.68 35.54
N ARG A 568 2.10 20.91 35.43
CA ARG A 568 1.16 20.61 36.53
C ARG A 568 1.33 19.21 37.13
N SER A 569 2.50 18.59 36.99
CA SER A 569 2.77 17.29 37.62
C SER A 569 3.23 17.45 39.08
N ALA A 570 2.46 16.88 40.02
CA ALA A 570 2.86 16.77 41.42
C ALA A 570 4.00 15.75 41.61
N ASP A 571 3.98 14.66 40.83
CA ASP A 571 4.92 13.55 40.99
C ASP A 571 6.33 13.95 40.51
N ILE A 572 6.44 14.74 39.44
CA ILE A 572 7.74 15.28 38.99
C ILE A 572 8.30 16.28 40.02
N ARG A 573 7.47 17.17 40.58
CA ARG A 573 7.90 18.11 41.63
C ARG A 573 8.38 17.40 42.88
N LEU A 574 7.67 16.35 43.27
CA LEU A 574 8.08 15.50 44.38
C LEU A 574 9.46 14.87 44.12
N ASN A 575 9.70 14.31 42.92
CA ASN A 575 11.01 13.76 42.58
C ASN A 575 12.12 14.83 42.57
N ILE A 576 11.85 16.03 42.04
CA ILE A 576 12.78 17.17 42.12
C ILE A 576 13.08 17.53 43.58
N GLY A 577 12.05 17.61 44.42
CA GLY A 577 12.18 17.88 45.84
C GLY A 577 13.07 16.84 46.55
N TYR A 578 12.90 15.55 46.24
CA TYR A 578 13.79 14.52 46.77
C TYR A 578 15.23 14.70 46.31
N SER A 579 15.48 15.01 45.02
CA SER A 579 16.85 15.26 44.55
C SER A 579 17.50 16.45 45.28
N TYR A 580 16.77 17.56 45.48
CA TYR A 580 17.28 18.70 46.26
C TYR A 580 17.51 18.36 47.74
N LEU A 581 16.63 17.57 48.35
CA LEU A 581 16.76 17.16 49.74
C LEU A 581 18.04 16.33 49.95
N TYR A 582 18.27 15.35 49.08
CA TYR A 582 19.46 14.51 49.18
C TYR A 582 20.74 15.19 48.67
N SER A 583 20.64 16.28 47.90
CA SER A 583 21.78 17.14 47.57
C SER A 583 22.10 18.19 48.65
N GLY A 584 21.41 18.17 49.80
CA GLY A 584 21.63 19.09 50.92
C GLY A 584 20.91 20.44 50.82
N GLN A 585 20.06 20.66 49.82
CA GLN A 585 19.33 21.92 49.60
C GLN A 585 17.91 21.83 50.14
N LYS A 586 17.78 21.70 51.46
CA LYS A 586 16.51 21.48 52.18
C LYS A 586 15.44 22.52 51.88
N ASP A 587 15.79 23.80 51.86
CA ASP A 587 14.81 24.88 51.66
C ASP A 587 14.16 24.82 50.28
N VAL A 588 14.98 24.53 49.25
CA VAL A 588 14.52 24.34 47.89
C VAL A 588 13.65 23.09 47.78
N ALA A 589 14.05 22.00 48.44
CA ALA A 589 13.26 20.77 48.49
C ALA A 589 11.87 21.00 49.10
N LEU A 590 11.79 21.70 50.24
CA LEU A 590 10.53 22.03 50.90
C LEU A 590 9.62 22.88 50.00
N LYS A 591 10.18 23.81 49.23
CA LYS A 591 9.41 24.57 48.24
C LYS A 591 8.75 23.64 47.21
N TYR A 592 9.52 22.74 46.60
CA TYR A 592 8.97 21.79 45.62
C TYR A 592 7.96 20.81 46.22
N PHE A 593 8.16 20.34 47.46
CA PHE A 593 7.18 19.50 48.14
C PHE A 593 5.88 20.24 48.46
N LYS A 594 5.95 21.50 48.89
CA LYS A 594 4.76 22.34 49.12
C LYS A 594 4.00 22.59 47.81
N GLU A 595 4.70 22.92 46.72
CA GLU A 595 4.08 23.03 45.40
C GLU A 595 3.43 21.72 44.93
N ALA A 596 4.08 20.58 45.17
CA ALA A 596 3.49 19.27 44.88
C ALA A 596 2.24 18.99 45.74
N LEU A 597 2.25 19.40 47.02
CA LEU A 597 1.11 19.25 47.93
C LEU A 597 -0.08 20.11 47.50
N LEU A 598 0.16 21.33 47.01
CA LEU A 598 -0.92 22.17 46.45
C LEU A 598 -1.63 21.48 45.28
N LEU A 599 -0.90 20.72 44.46
CA LEU A 599 -1.45 19.95 43.35
C LEU A 599 -2.14 18.64 43.78
N LYS A 600 -1.69 18.02 44.88
CA LYS A 600 -2.31 16.81 45.47
C LYS A 600 -2.42 16.93 47.02
N PRO A 601 -3.41 17.69 47.55
CA PRO A 601 -3.50 18.04 48.98
C PRO A 601 -3.67 16.86 49.94
N HIS A 602 -4.25 15.76 49.45
CA HIS A 602 -4.51 14.55 50.23
C HIS A 602 -3.40 13.49 50.11
N SER A 603 -2.31 13.76 49.40
CA SER A 603 -1.21 12.80 49.24
C SER A 603 -0.45 12.59 50.55
N LYS A 604 -0.66 11.43 51.19
CA LYS A 604 0.10 11.00 52.37
C LYS A 604 1.61 10.95 52.09
N LEU A 605 1.98 10.57 50.86
CA LEU A 605 3.37 10.43 50.45
C LEU A 605 4.10 11.78 50.40
N ILE A 606 3.45 12.84 49.90
CA ILE A 606 4.02 14.20 49.88
C ILE A 606 4.11 14.78 51.29
N LYS A 607 3.09 14.57 52.14
CA LYS A 607 3.13 14.99 53.55
C LYS A 607 4.30 14.34 54.31
N LYS A 608 4.53 13.05 54.08
CA LYS A 608 5.67 12.33 54.64
C LYS A 608 7.02 12.88 54.11
N ALA A 609 7.10 13.24 52.83
CA ALA A 609 8.31 13.86 52.27
C ALA A 609 8.65 15.20 52.95
N ILE A 610 7.64 16.04 53.21
CA ILE A 610 7.81 17.30 53.95
C ILE A 610 8.28 17.04 55.39
N GLN A 611 7.69 16.06 56.07
CA GLN A 611 8.10 15.68 57.42
C GLN A 611 9.58 15.26 57.46
N ILE A 612 9.98 14.32 56.58
CA ILE A 612 11.38 13.87 56.48
C ILE A 612 12.32 15.03 56.17
N ALA A 613 11.91 15.95 55.31
CA ALA A 613 12.71 17.13 54.98
C ALA A 613 12.86 18.08 56.16
N ASN A 614 11.87 18.19 57.04
CA ASN A 614 11.96 19.01 58.26
C ASN A 614 12.85 18.36 59.33
N GLU A 615 12.89 17.04 59.40
CA GLU A 615 13.67 16.25 60.38
C GLU A 615 15.16 16.10 60.02
N LYS A 616 15.50 16.07 58.73
CA LYS A 616 16.89 16.17 58.22
C LYS A 616 17.38 17.60 58.25
#